data_AF-A0A2V8LP21-F1
#
_entry.id   AF-A0A2V8LP21-F1
#
_cell.length_a   1.000
_cell.length_b   1.000
_cell.length_c   1.000
_cell.angle_alpha   90.00
_cell.angle_beta   90.00
_cell.angle_gamma   90.00
#
_symmetry.space_group_name_H-M   'P 1'
#
loop_
_entity.id
_entity.type
_entity.pdbx_description
1 polymer ?
#
loop_
_entity_poly.entity_id
_entity_poly.type
_entity_poly.pdbx_seq_one_letter_code
_entity_poly.pdbx_strand_id
1 'polypeptide(L)'
;MPNPSVGNIPGAAIYDGNGPGRCNCNIAHNYPWAFGPRLGAAYQITPKTVFRLGFGIVYSGTAANNNAAGGLAGSTAQTLAPSFGVPVTTLSAGLPLSFRPAPWPTYDPGYFPTFPRNGIPNPGPGPVWMDPNAGRPARQYQWSVGFQREITSNLVVDLTYAGNRGVWWQAPALLNFNANTPERLKAFGLDVTNAADRALLTSRMDTPAVGARGFKVPYAGFPVGQTLAQALRPFPQFAGTPSAFNPSPVSIPVYWNPMGNTWYDALQVKATQRFSHGLTFTSTFSWSKALALGTEIGEPNPGSTGNAVFNNVFDRNSNKYISRYDQPWSGRIECCPRCSATGRLAALCSMRAVSRCRCRMGRPVSNRICSRAPVLLTAFPASPCIRSISTATATIQTRRSC
;
A
#
# COMPACT_ATOMS: atom_id res chain seq x y z
N MET A 1 -14.36 -20.10 -15.05
CA MET A 1 -15.48 -21.04 -15.27
C MET A 1 -16.75 -20.27 -15.63
N PRO A 2 -17.74 -20.89 -16.29
CA PRO A 2 -19.07 -20.33 -16.52
C PRO A 2 -19.78 -20.01 -15.20
N ASN A 3 -20.43 -18.85 -15.11
CA ASN A 3 -21.16 -18.41 -13.94
C ASN A 3 -22.68 -18.61 -14.12
N PRO A 4 -23.31 -19.56 -13.40
CA PRO A 4 -24.72 -19.86 -13.60
C PRO A 4 -25.66 -18.72 -13.17
N SER A 5 -25.25 -17.82 -12.26
CA SER A 5 -26.11 -16.73 -11.80
C SER A 5 -26.29 -15.61 -12.82
N VAL A 6 -25.43 -15.55 -13.84
CA VAL A 6 -25.45 -14.51 -14.90
C VAL A 6 -25.47 -15.12 -16.30
N GLY A 7 -26.16 -16.24 -16.47
CA GLY A 7 -26.39 -16.84 -17.79
C GLY A 7 -25.17 -17.55 -18.38
N ASN A 8 -24.32 -18.14 -17.53
CA ASN A 8 -23.15 -18.94 -17.89
C ASN A 8 -22.02 -18.17 -18.62
N ILE A 9 -21.98 -16.84 -18.52
CA ILE A 9 -20.81 -16.07 -18.96
C ILE A 9 -19.59 -16.38 -18.07
N PRO A 10 -18.34 -16.21 -18.55
CA PRO A 10 -17.15 -16.40 -17.73
C PRO A 10 -17.14 -15.52 -16.48
N GLY A 11 -16.60 -16.04 -15.37
CA GLY A 11 -16.38 -15.30 -14.13
C GLY A 11 -16.98 -15.93 -12.87
N ALA A 12 -17.20 -17.25 -12.86
CA ALA A 12 -17.48 -17.98 -11.63
C ALA A 12 -16.24 -18.06 -10.74
N ALA A 13 -16.47 -18.07 -9.42
CA ALA A 13 -15.42 -18.32 -8.43
C ALA A 13 -14.93 -19.78 -8.51
N ILE A 14 -13.66 -19.97 -8.17
CA ILE A 14 -13.03 -21.27 -8.04
C ILE A 14 -12.48 -21.37 -6.61
N TYR A 15 -12.67 -22.52 -5.98
CA TYR A 15 -12.25 -22.76 -4.60
C TYR A 15 -11.10 -23.75 -4.55
N ASP A 16 -10.08 -23.40 -3.76
CA ASP A 16 -8.93 -24.25 -3.47
C ASP A 16 -9.35 -25.51 -2.68
N GLY A 17 -8.59 -26.58 -2.83
CA GLY A 17 -8.71 -27.81 -2.05
C GLY A 17 -9.37 -28.95 -2.80
N ASN A 18 -9.53 -30.08 -2.10
CA ASN A 18 -10.12 -31.30 -2.65
C ASN A 18 -11.58 -31.48 -2.23
N GLY A 19 -12.39 -32.08 -3.10
CA GLY A 19 -13.78 -32.42 -2.85
C GLY A 19 -14.79 -31.61 -3.68
N PRO A 20 -16.10 -31.87 -3.47
CA PRO A 20 -17.17 -31.23 -4.25
C PRO A 20 -17.13 -29.69 -4.17
N GLY A 21 -17.31 -29.03 -5.33
CA GLY A 21 -17.32 -27.56 -5.43
C GLY A 21 -15.94 -26.90 -5.43
N ARG A 22 -14.85 -27.67 -5.33
CA ARG A 22 -13.47 -27.17 -5.37
C ARG A 22 -12.76 -27.62 -6.66
N CYS A 23 -11.63 -26.99 -6.97
CA CYS A 23 -10.86 -27.29 -8.17
C CYS A 23 -10.03 -28.59 -8.08
N ASN A 24 -9.93 -29.24 -6.91
CA ASN A 24 -8.96 -30.29 -6.64
C ASN A 24 -7.52 -29.85 -6.96
N CYS A 25 -7.22 -28.59 -6.66
CA CYS A 25 -5.97 -27.92 -6.95
C CYS A 25 -5.57 -27.06 -5.76
N ASN A 26 -4.27 -26.74 -5.67
CA ASN A 26 -3.77 -25.70 -4.79
C ASN A 26 -3.55 -24.44 -5.64
N ILE A 27 -4.23 -23.35 -5.31
CA ILE A 27 -4.22 -22.12 -6.11
C ILE A 27 -2.89 -21.39 -5.94
N ALA A 28 -2.27 -21.41 -4.76
CA ALA A 28 -1.07 -20.64 -4.44
C ALA A 28 0.03 -21.50 -3.82
N HIS A 29 1.24 -21.40 -4.38
CA HIS A 29 2.37 -22.22 -3.95
C HIS A 29 3.39 -21.44 -3.14
N ASN A 30 3.90 -22.08 -2.08
CA ASN A 30 5.02 -21.55 -1.31
C ASN A 30 6.31 -21.66 -2.12
N TYR A 31 7.09 -20.58 -2.12
CA TYR A 31 8.38 -20.57 -2.80
C TYR A 31 9.43 -21.33 -1.98
N PRO A 32 10.04 -22.41 -2.51
CA PRO A 32 10.85 -23.29 -1.67
C PRO A 32 12.28 -22.79 -1.38
N TRP A 33 12.75 -21.69 -1.99
CA TRP A 33 14.18 -21.40 -2.11
C TRP A 33 14.54 -19.98 -1.63
N ALA A 34 14.58 -19.76 -0.32
CA ALA A 34 14.92 -18.45 0.27
C ALA A 34 16.38 -18.36 0.76
N PHE A 35 17.37 -18.73 -0.07
CA PHE A 35 18.79 -18.63 0.30
C PHE A 35 19.25 -17.16 0.28
N GLY A 36 19.66 -16.64 1.44
CA GLY A 36 20.02 -15.24 1.67
C GLY A 36 21.47 -15.05 2.11
N PRO A 37 22.47 -15.26 1.22
CA PRO A 37 23.88 -15.12 1.58
C PRO A 37 24.21 -13.67 1.91
N ARG A 38 25.23 -13.50 2.75
CA ARG A 38 25.82 -12.19 3.07
C ARG A 38 27.32 -12.32 2.99
N LEU A 39 27.92 -11.47 2.15
CA LEU A 39 29.34 -11.43 1.89
C LEU A 39 29.85 -10.03 2.19
N GLY A 40 31.01 -9.96 2.83
CA GLY A 40 31.70 -8.72 3.12
C GLY A 40 33.19 -8.89 2.90
N ALA A 41 33.82 -7.87 2.35
CA ALA A 41 35.26 -7.82 2.19
C ALA A 41 35.78 -6.45 2.62
N ALA A 42 36.97 -6.45 3.22
CA ALA A 42 37.69 -5.23 3.54
C ALA A 42 39.14 -5.40 3.13
N TYR A 43 39.72 -4.36 2.53
CA TYR A 43 41.09 -4.37 2.07
C TYR A 43 41.77 -3.04 2.38
N GLN A 44 42.94 -3.11 2.99
CA GLN A 44 43.77 -1.94 3.25
C GLN A 44 44.61 -1.64 2.01
N ILE A 45 44.18 -0.69 1.19
CA ILE A 45 44.88 -0.31 -0.05
C ILE A 45 46.21 0.38 0.27
N THR A 46 46.19 1.27 1.26
CA THR A 46 47.39 1.95 1.80
C THR A 46 47.28 2.00 3.32
N PRO A 47 48.36 2.30 4.06
CA PRO A 47 48.29 2.43 5.52
C PRO A 47 47.16 3.35 6.02
N LYS A 48 46.75 4.32 5.20
CA LYS A 48 45.72 5.32 5.51
C LYS A 48 44.40 5.15 4.76
N THR A 49 44.28 4.16 3.85
CA THR A 49 43.10 3.99 3.01
C THR A 49 42.58 2.56 3.08
N VAL A 50 41.32 2.40 3.48
CA VAL A 50 40.62 1.12 3.57
C VAL A 50 39.45 1.11 2.60
N PHE A 51 39.39 0.08 1.78
CA PHE A 51 38.24 -0.25 0.95
C PHE A 51 37.35 -1.26 1.65
N ARG A 52 36.03 -1.08 1.52
CA ARG A 52 35.01 -1.99 2.05
C ARG A 52 33.97 -2.30 0.99
N LEU A 53 33.62 -3.56 0.89
CA LEU A 53 32.55 -4.07 0.02
C LEU A 53 31.61 -4.92 0.86
N GLY A 54 30.31 -4.74 0.65
CA GLY A 54 29.27 -5.59 1.23
C GLY A 54 28.24 -5.97 0.18
N PHE A 55 27.77 -7.20 0.21
CA PHE A 55 26.64 -7.68 -0.58
C PHE A 55 25.79 -8.62 0.26
N GLY A 56 24.47 -8.53 0.15
CA GLY A 56 23.57 -9.45 0.81
C GLY A 56 22.23 -9.57 0.09
N ILE A 57 21.60 -10.71 0.30
CA ILE A 57 20.22 -10.95 -0.10
C ILE A 57 19.39 -11.09 1.17
N VAL A 58 18.30 -10.34 1.24
CA VAL A 58 17.30 -10.41 2.31
C VAL A 58 15.94 -10.69 1.72
N TYR A 59 15.15 -11.48 2.43
CA TYR A 59 13.78 -11.78 2.08
C TYR A 59 12.85 -11.15 3.11
N SER A 60 11.74 -10.59 2.64
CA SER A 60 10.62 -10.21 3.49
C SER A 60 9.80 -11.46 3.83
N GLY A 61 9.08 -11.42 4.95
CA GLY A 61 8.00 -12.37 5.19
C GLY A 61 6.93 -12.25 4.11
N THR A 62 6.31 -13.37 3.76
CA THR A 62 5.04 -13.39 3.04
C THR A 62 3.92 -12.94 3.99
N ALA A 63 2.83 -12.41 3.45
CA ALA A 63 1.69 -12.00 4.24
C ALA A 63 1.22 -13.14 5.16
N ALA A 64 1.14 -12.89 6.47
CA ALA A 64 0.53 -13.82 7.44
C ALA A 64 -0.93 -13.46 7.77
N ASN A 65 -1.37 -12.27 7.36
CA ASN A 65 -2.68 -11.69 7.66
C ASN A 65 -3.71 -12.09 6.60
N ASN A 66 -4.71 -12.85 7.06
CA ASN A 66 -5.82 -13.37 6.28
C ASN A 66 -6.99 -12.37 6.23
N ASN A 67 -6.82 -11.27 5.50
CA ASN A 67 -7.98 -10.53 4.97
C ASN A 67 -8.86 -11.38 4.02
N ALA A 68 -8.59 -12.68 3.93
CA ALA A 68 -9.58 -13.72 3.70
C ALA A 68 -10.93 -13.43 4.41
N ALA A 69 -10.96 -12.80 5.59
CA ALA A 69 -12.23 -12.37 6.20
C ALA A 69 -13.07 -11.39 5.35
N GLY A 70 -12.48 -10.62 4.44
CA GLY A 70 -13.15 -9.59 3.63
C GLY A 70 -13.75 -10.08 2.31
N GLY A 71 -13.52 -11.33 1.92
CA GLY A 71 -13.94 -11.84 0.61
C GLY A 71 -13.88 -13.36 0.42
N LEU A 72 -13.64 -14.15 1.48
CA LEU A 72 -13.89 -15.58 1.43
C LEU A 72 -15.37 -15.81 1.12
N ALA A 73 -15.65 -16.66 0.12
CA ALA A 73 -17.02 -17.05 -0.15
C ALA A 73 -17.65 -17.65 1.10
N GLY A 74 -18.80 -17.09 1.48
CA GLY A 74 -19.70 -17.70 2.45
C GLY A 74 -19.84 -17.00 3.79
N SER A 75 -19.14 -15.90 4.09
CA SER A 75 -19.32 -15.20 5.38
C SER A 75 -19.88 -13.78 5.27
N THR A 76 -19.99 -13.21 4.07
CA THR A 76 -20.44 -11.82 3.89
C THR A 76 -21.51 -11.72 2.80
N ALA A 77 -22.77 -11.58 3.22
CA ALA A 77 -23.86 -11.11 2.36
C ALA A 77 -24.11 -9.64 2.69
N GLN A 78 -23.90 -8.74 1.72
CA GLN A 78 -24.18 -7.32 1.91
C GLN A 78 -25.59 -7.01 1.39
N THR A 79 -26.51 -6.66 2.29
CA THR A 79 -27.83 -6.14 1.91
C THR A 79 -27.78 -4.61 1.96
N LEU A 80 -28.12 -3.96 0.84
CA LEU A 80 -28.16 -2.50 0.75
C LEU A 80 -29.50 -1.96 1.24
N ALA A 81 -29.47 -0.79 1.88
CA ALA A 81 -30.68 -0.04 2.18
C ALA A 81 -31.39 0.37 0.89
N PRO A 82 -32.73 0.35 0.85
CA PRO A 82 -33.49 0.70 -0.35
C PRO A 82 -33.36 2.18 -0.71
N SER A 83 -33.10 3.05 0.28
CA SER A 83 -32.81 4.47 0.08
C SER A 83 -32.08 5.09 1.28
N PHE A 84 -31.57 6.30 1.10
CA PHE A 84 -30.93 7.06 2.18
C PHE A 84 -31.91 7.29 3.34
N GLY A 85 -31.48 6.97 4.57
CA GLY A 85 -32.30 7.12 5.77
C GLY A 85 -33.33 6.01 6.00
N VAL A 86 -33.47 5.04 5.08
CA VAL A 86 -34.33 3.87 5.30
C VAL A 86 -33.50 2.70 5.82
N PRO A 87 -33.82 2.15 7.00
CA PRO A 87 -33.08 1.01 7.53
C PRO A 87 -33.29 -0.22 6.65
N VAL A 88 -32.23 -1.04 6.47
CA VAL A 88 -32.31 -2.31 5.72
C VAL A 88 -33.33 -3.27 6.35
N THR A 89 -33.39 -3.27 7.69
CA THR A 89 -34.36 -3.97 8.51
C THR A 89 -34.46 -3.25 9.86
N THR A 90 -35.50 -3.53 10.62
CA THR A 90 -35.60 -3.14 12.03
C THR A 90 -35.32 -4.35 12.92
N LEU A 91 -34.82 -4.14 14.15
CA LEU A 91 -34.66 -5.24 15.12
C LEU A 91 -35.99 -5.97 15.38
N SER A 92 -37.11 -5.24 15.33
CA SER A 92 -38.45 -5.80 15.51
C SER A 92 -38.90 -6.73 14.37
N ALA A 93 -38.40 -6.53 13.15
CA ALA A 93 -38.67 -7.39 12.00
C ALA A 93 -37.72 -8.59 11.93
N GLY A 94 -36.72 -8.66 12.83
CA GLY A 94 -35.66 -9.67 12.80
C GLY A 94 -34.66 -9.46 11.66
N LEU A 95 -33.73 -10.41 11.52
CA LEU A 95 -32.80 -10.43 10.39
C LEU A 95 -33.55 -10.91 9.14
N PRO A 96 -33.61 -10.11 8.05
CA PRO A 96 -34.27 -10.51 6.82
C PRO A 96 -33.69 -11.80 6.27
N LEU A 97 -34.48 -12.56 5.51
CA LEU A 97 -33.95 -13.74 4.81
C LEU A 97 -32.81 -13.41 3.83
N SER A 98 -32.71 -12.15 3.38
CA SER A 98 -31.56 -11.64 2.59
C SER A 98 -30.26 -11.55 3.39
N PHE A 99 -30.31 -11.60 4.73
CA PHE A 99 -29.17 -11.69 5.64
C PHE A 99 -28.77 -13.13 5.95
N ARG A 100 -29.39 -14.16 5.36
CA ARG A 100 -28.84 -15.52 5.41
C ARG A 100 -27.76 -15.64 4.34
N PRO A 101 -26.46 -15.43 4.65
CA PRO A 101 -25.42 -15.87 3.73
C PRO A 101 -25.66 -17.37 3.45
N ALA A 102 -25.37 -17.81 2.23
CA ALA A 102 -25.38 -19.24 1.92
C ALA A 102 -24.62 -19.99 3.03
N PRO A 103 -25.13 -21.14 3.51
CA PRO A 103 -24.54 -21.85 4.63
C PRO A 103 -23.03 -22.05 4.39
N TRP A 104 -22.22 -21.63 5.36
CA TRP A 104 -20.78 -21.74 5.23
C TRP A 104 -20.33 -23.18 5.52
N PRO A 105 -19.39 -23.73 4.72
CA PRO A 105 -18.81 -23.14 3.52
C PRO A 105 -19.74 -23.28 2.31
N THR A 106 -19.88 -22.21 1.52
CA THR A 106 -20.52 -22.26 0.20
C THR A 106 -19.46 -22.34 -0.88
N TYR A 107 -19.58 -23.34 -1.75
CA TYR A 107 -18.73 -23.52 -2.92
C TYR A 107 -19.50 -23.30 -4.23
N ASP A 108 -20.59 -22.55 -4.16
CA ASP A 108 -21.39 -22.23 -5.33
C ASP A 108 -20.58 -21.39 -6.33
N PRO A 109 -20.35 -21.87 -7.58
CA PRO A 109 -19.69 -21.10 -8.62
C PRO A 109 -20.45 -19.81 -8.99
N GLY A 110 -21.77 -19.76 -8.73
CA GLY A 110 -22.64 -18.61 -8.97
C GLY A 110 -22.71 -17.58 -7.84
N TYR A 111 -21.96 -17.77 -6.75
CA TYR A 111 -22.04 -16.93 -5.55
C TYR A 111 -21.78 -15.43 -5.81
N PHE A 112 -20.86 -15.12 -6.73
CA PHE A 112 -20.59 -13.74 -7.15
C PHE A 112 -21.36 -13.40 -8.44
N PRO A 113 -21.79 -12.14 -8.65
CA PRO A 113 -21.63 -10.98 -7.76
C PRO A 113 -22.56 -11.02 -6.54
N THR A 114 -22.09 -10.53 -5.40
CA THR A 114 -22.81 -10.59 -4.11
C THR A 114 -23.89 -9.51 -3.91
N PHE A 115 -24.20 -8.70 -4.93
CA PHE A 115 -25.19 -7.62 -4.87
C PHE A 115 -26.42 -7.88 -5.76
N PRO A 116 -27.37 -8.71 -5.32
CA PRO A 116 -28.67 -8.77 -5.98
C PRO A 116 -29.50 -7.52 -5.60
N ARG A 117 -29.98 -6.76 -6.60
CA ARG A 117 -31.07 -5.78 -6.40
C ARG A 117 -32.38 -6.47 -6.76
N ASN A 118 -33.24 -6.74 -5.77
CA ASN A 118 -34.52 -7.44 -5.98
C ASN A 118 -34.38 -8.80 -6.71
N GLY A 119 -33.30 -9.55 -6.45
CA GLY A 119 -33.02 -10.81 -7.14
C GLY A 119 -32.37 -10.68 -8.53
N ILE A 120 -32.11 -9.46 -9.01
CA ILE A 120 -31.40 -9.20 -10.26
C ILE A 120 -29.91 -9.00 -9.96
N PRO A 121 -28.99 -9.78 -10.57
CA PRO A 121 -27.55 -9.61 -10.39
C PRO A 121 -27.07 -8.26 -10.96
N ASN A 122 -26.86 -7.29 -10.07
CA ASN A 122 -26.23 -6.02 -10.41
C ASN A 122 -24.70 -6.19 -10.38
N PRO A 123 -23.93 -5.53 -11.27
CA PRO A 123 -22.49 -5.56 -11.18
C PRO A 123 -22.00 -5.17 -9.79
N GLY A 124 -21.20 -6.06 -9.20
CA GLY A 124 -20.67 -5.93 -7.84
C GLY A 124 -19.19 -6.32 -7.75
N PRO A 125 -18.60 -6.36 -6.55
CA PRO A 125 -17.24 -6.84 -6.39
C PRO A 125 -17.17 -8.29 -6.86
N GLY A 126 -16.16 -8.59 -7.65
CA GLY A 126 -15.83 -9.93 -8.05
C GLY A 126 -15.13 -10.72 -6.95
N PRO A 127 -14.94 -12.03 -7.16
CA PRO A 127 -14.14 -12.85 -6.27
C PRO A 127 -12.71 -12.31 -6.20
N VAL A 128 -12.06 -12.55 -5.07
CA VAL A 128 -10.63 -12.31 -4.95
C VAL A 128 -9.87 -13.25 -5.89
N TRP A 129 -8.96 -12.70 -6.67
CA TRP A 129 -7.98 -13.46 -7.41
C TRP A 129 -6.69 -13.56 -6.59
N MET A 130 -6.31 -14.78 -6.24
CA MET A 130 -5.05 -15.08 -5.55
C MET A 130 -3.98 -15.43 -6.59
N ASP A 131 -2.82 -14.78 -6.51
CA ASP A 131 -1.70 -15.08 -7.40
C ASP A 131 -1.14 -16.49 -7.12
N PRO A 132 -0.90 -17.33 -8.13
CA PRO A 132 -0.28 -18.64 -7.91
C PRO A 132 1.12 -18.59 -7.27
N ASN A 133 1.79 -17.45 -7.36
CA ASN A 133 3.07 -17.17 -6.71
C ASN A 133 2.91 -16.39 -5.40
N ALA A 134 1.73 -16.35 -4.78
CA ALA A 134 1.50 -15.60 -3.54
C ALA A 134 2.44 -15.99 -2.38
N GLY A 135 2.90 -17.24 -2.35
CA GLY A 135 3.88 -17.72 -1.38
C GLY A 135 5.33 -17.33 -1.71
N ARG A 136 5.57 -16.41 -2.64
CA ARG A 136 6.90 -15.91 -3.00
C ARG A 136 7.29 -14.71 -2.13
N PRO A 137 8.31 -14.84 -1.25
CA PRO A 137 8.74 -13.74 -0.42
C PRO A 137 9.38 -12.64 -1.26
N ALA A 138 9.06 -11.38 -0.96
CA ALA A 138 9.76 -10.25 -1.55
C ALA A 138 11.25 -10.36 -1.25
N ARG A 139 12.09 -10.04 -2.22
CA ARG A 139 13.54 -10.22 -2.14
C ARG A 139 14.23 -8.89 -2.41
N GLN A 140 15.19 -8.56 -1.55
CA GLN A 140 15.98 -7.35 -1.66
C GLN A 140 17.46 -7.71 -1.72
N TYR A 141 18.09 -7.28 -2.81
CA TYR A 141 19.53 -7.23 -2.96
C TYR A 141 20.02 -5.93 -2.35
N GLN A 142 20.98 -6.01 -1.44
CA GLN A 142 21.61 -4.88 -0.79
C GLN A 142 23.12 -4.96 -1.02
N TRP A 143 23.73 -3.85 -1.39
CA TRP A 143 25.17 -3.77 -1.51
C TRP A 143 25.70 -2.41 -1.12
N SER A 144 26.95 -2.39 -0.71
CA SER A 144 27.67 -1.16 -0.42
C SER A 144 29.11 -1.25 -0.87
N VAL A 145 29.62 -0.12 -1.37
CA VAL A 145 31.02 0.06 -1.80
C VAL A 145 31.52 1.30 -1.10
N GLY A 146 32.57 1.18 -0.30
CA GLY A 146 33.05 2.28 0.54
C GLY A 146 34.56 2.42 0.57
N PHE A 147 35.01 3.66 0.71
CA PHE A 147 36.40 4.04 0.93
C PHE A 147 36.47 4.88 2.19
N GLN A 148 37.33 4.46 3.12
CA GLN A 148 37.71 5.25 4.28
C GLN A 148 39.14 5.72 4.09
N ARG A 149 39.40 7.01 4.31
CA ARG A 149 40.75 7.56 4.27
C ARG A 149 41.03 8.48 5.44
N GLU A 150 42.17 8.26 6.09
CA GLU A 150 42.81 9.27 6.92
C GLU A 150 43.43 10.34 6.00
N ILE A 151 42.89 11.56 6.06
CA ILE A 151 43.37 12.70 5.28
C ILE A 151 44.54 13.37 6.01
N THR A 152 44.37 13.60 7.30
CA THR A 152 45.39 14.07 8.24
C THR A 152 45.32 13.23 9.50
N SER A 153 46.30 13.34 10.40
CA SER A 153 46.33 12.59 11.68
C SER A 153 45.08 12.79 12.55
N ASN A 154 44.26 13.79 12.24
CA ASN A 154 43.06 14.14 12.97
C ASN A 154 41.80 14.29 12.09
N LEU A 155 41.86 13.92 10.80
CA LEU A 155 40.72 13.95 9.86
C LEU A 155 40.55 12.61 9.17
N VAL A 156 39.37 12.00 9.33
CA VAL A 156 38.96 10.82 8.57
C VAL A 156 37.74 11.15 7.73
N VAL A 157 37.76 10.70 6.48
CA VAL A 157 36.63 10.79 5.56
C VAL A 157 36.24 9.39 5.10
N ASP A 158 34.95 9.08 5.22
CA ASP A 158 34.31 7.90 4.68
C ASP A 158 33.40 8.30 3.52
N LEU A 159 33.58 7.66 2.37
CA LEU A 159 32.70 7.77 1.21
C LEU A 159 32.10 6.39 0.97
N THR A 160 30.78 6.27 0.95
CA THR A 160 30.09 4.99 0.72
C THR A 160 28.97 5.17 -0.29
N TYR A 161 28.96 4.35 -1.32
CA TYR A 161 27.78 4.15 -2.16
C TYR A 161 27.00 2.94 -1.63
N ALA A 162 25.69 3.11 -1.43
CA ALA A 162 24.76 2.08 -1.00
C ALA A 162 23.66 1.90 -2.05
N GLY A 163 23.47 0.67 -2.51
CA GLY A 163 22.44 0.33 -3.49
C GLY A 163 21.52 -0.75 -2.95
N ASN A 164 20.21 -0.57 -3.17
CA ASN A 164 19.22 -1.62 -2.96
C ASN A 164 18.39 -1.85 -4.22
N ARG A 165 18.09 -3.12 -4.49
CA ARG A 165 17.14 -3.54 -5.52
C ARG A 165 16.17 -4.53 -4.92
N GLY A 166 14.91 -4.15 -4.87
CA GLY A 166 13.83 -5.01 -4.44
C GLY A 166 13.09 -5.59 -5.63
N VAL A 167 12.72 -6.86 -5.52
CA VAL A 167 11.90 -7.59 -6.49
C VAL A 167 10.88 -8.44 -5.73
N TRP A 168 9.81 -8.83 -6.41
CA TRP A 168 8.75 -9.67 -5.84
C TRP A 168 8.02 -9.01 -4.68
N TRP A 169 8.03 -7.67 -4.63
CA TRP A 169 7.11 -6.94 -3.77
C TRP A 169 5.69 -7.12 -4.28
N GLN A 170 4.73 -6.97 -3.38
CA GLN A 170 3.34 -7.06 -3.79
C GLN A 170 2.93 -5.80 -4.55
N ALA A 171 2.21 -6.01 -5.65
CA ALA A 171 1.84 -4.92 -6.55
C ALA A 171 0.46 -5.13 -7.19
N PRO A 172 -0.63 -5.16 -6.40
CA PRO A 172 -1.98 -5.44 -6.91
C PRO A 172 -2.45 -4.43 -7.95
N ALA A 173 -1.93 -3.20 -7.91
CA ALA A 173 -2.21 -2.15 -8.88
C ALA A 173 -1.73 -2.46 -10.31
N LEU A 174 -0.78 -3.39 -10.49
CA LEU A 174 -0.24 -3.74 -11.80
C LEU A 174 -1.07 -4.77 -12.55
N LEU A 175 -2.15 -5.28 -11.96
CA LEU A 175 -3.04 -6.25 -12.59
C LEU A 175 -4.47 -5.74 -12.56
N ASN A 176 -5.11 -5.77 -13.72
CA ASN A 176 -6.53 -5.48 -13.84
C ASN A 176 -7.17 -6.44 -14.84
N PHE A 177 -7.67 -7.57 -14.34
CA PHE A 177 -8.26 -8.63 -15.16
C PHE A 177 -9.55 -8.21 -15.87
N ASN A 178 -10.18 -7.13 -15.43
CA ASN A 178 -11.47 -6.68 -15.94
C ASN A 178 -11.38 -5.34 -16.68
N ALA A 179 -10.17 -4.86 -16.98
CA ALA A 179 -9.98 -3.65 -17.77
C ALA A 179 -10.30 -3.91 -19.25
N ASN A 180 -10.84 -2.89 -19.91
CA ASN A 180 -10.98 -2.88 -21.36
C ASN A 180 -9.63 -2.48 -21.98
N THR A 181 -9.04 -3.39 -22.76
CA THR A 181 -7.87 -3.03 -23.57
C THR A 181 -8.31 -2.32 -24.86
N PRO A 182 -7.46 -1.48 -25.47
CA PRO A 182 -7.73 -0.91 -26.78
C PRO A 182 -8.03 -1.99 -27.85
N GLU A 183 -7.34 -3.13 -27.81
CA GLU A 183 -7.54 -4.24 -28.75
C GLU A 183 -8.92 -4.87 -28.58
N ARG A 184 -9.37 -5.03 -27.33
CA ARG A 184 -10.72 -5.53 -27.02
C ARG A 184 -11.78 -4.58 -27.56
N LEU A 185 -11.62 -3.28 -27.33
CA LEU A 185 -12.56 -2.27 -27.83
C LEU A 185 -12.59 -2.24 -29.37
N LYS A 186 -11.42 -2.37 -30.01
CA LYS A 186 -11.30 -2.45 -31.46
C LYS A 186 -12.02 -3.67 -32.04
N ALA A 187 -12.02 -4.81 -31.35
CA ALA A 187 -12.80 -6.00 -31.75
C ALA A 187 -14.32 -5.76 -31.74
N PHE A 188 -14.79 -4.77 -30.97
CA PHE A 188 -16.17 -4.29 -30.98
C PHE A 188 -16.40 -3.10 -31.93
N GLY A 189 -15.40 -2.77 -32.76
CA GLY A 189 -15.46 -1.63 -33.69
C GLY A 189 -15.39 -0.27 -33.01
N LEU A 190 -14.79 -0.17 -31.82
CA LEU A 190 -14.61 1.08 -31.09
C LEU A 190 -13.13 1.47 -31.04
N ASP A 191 -12.83 2.75 -31.29
CA ASP A 191 -11.47 3.30 -31.19
C ASP A 191 -11.39 4.37 -30.10
N VAL A 192 -10.54 4.14 -29.11
CA VAL A 192 -10.33 5.08 -27.99
C VAL A 192 -9.73 6.42 -28.42
N THR A 193 -9.13 6.51 -29.62
CA THR A 193 -8.64 7.77 -30.18
C THR A 193 -9.78 8.62 -30.76
N ASN A 194 -10.91 8.01 -31.13
CA ASN A 194 -12.08 8.70 -31.66
C ASN A 194 -12.92 9.31 -30.52
N ALA A 195 -13.26 10.60 -30.62
CA ALA A 195 -14.07 11.30 -29.63
C ALA A 195 -15.50 10.73 -29.50
N ALA A 196 -16.12 10.32 -30.61
CA ALA A 196 -17.47 9.77 -30.61
C ALA A 196 -17.53 8.40 -29.93
N ASP A 197 -16.54 7.53 -30.17
CA ASP A 197 -16.47 6.22 -29.51
C ASP A 197 -16.17 6.37 -28.02
N ARG A 198 -15.33 7.33 -27.62
CA ARG A 198 -15.11 7.67 -26.20
C ARG A 198 -16.40 8.13 -25.52
N ALA A 199 -17.20 8.97 -26.17
CA ALA A 199 -18.50 9.41 -25.66
C ALA A 199 -19.52 8.27 -25.59
N LEU A 200 -19.49 7.35 -26.57
CA LEU A 200 -20.34 6.18 -26.58
C LEU A 200 -20.01 5.21 -25.43
N LEU A 201 -18.72 5.01 -25.13
CA LEU A 201 -18.25 4.17 -24.03
C LEU A 201 -18.75 4.65 -22.66
N THR A 202 -18.90 5.95 -22.45
CA THR A 202 -19.44 6.52 -21.21
C THR A 202 -20.97 6.66 -21.21
N SER A 203 -21.63 6.42 -22.35
CA SER A 203 -23.08 6.44 -22.47
C SER A 203 -23.71 5.21 -21.82
N ARG A 204 -24.94 5.36 -21.32
CA ARG A 204 -25.71 4.28 -20.71
C ARG A 204 -26.20 3.29 -21.77
N MET A 205 -26.34 2.03 -21.40
CA MET A 205 -26.80 0.96 -22.30
C MET A 205 -28.24 1.16 -22.80
N ASP A 206 -29.09 1.90 -22.07
CA ASP A 206 -30.46 2.24 -22.47
C ASP A 206 -30.55 3.37 -23.52
N THR A 207 -29.43 3.99 -23.92
CA THR A 207 -29.44 5.10 -24.87
C THR A 207 -29.62 4.64 -26.33
N PRO A 208 -30.38 5.37 -27.17
CA PRO A 208 -30.53 5.05 -28.58
C PRO A 208 -29.21 4.98 -29.35
N ALA A 209 -28.21 5.79 -28.97
CA ALA A 209 -26.89 5.80 -29.60
C ALA A 209 -26.14 4.46 -29.44
N VAL A 210 -26.26 3.82 -28.27
CA VAL A 210 -25.67 2.50 -28.01
C VAL A 210 -26.42 1.42 -28.80
N GLY A 211 -27.75 1.48 -28.82
CA GLY A 211 -28.57 0.56 -29.62
C GLY A 211 -28.35 0.68 -31.14
N ALA A 212 -28.16 1.91 -31.66
CA ALA A 212 -27.88 2.17 -33.06
C ALA A 212 -26.57 1.54 -33.55
N ARG A 213 -25.61 1.33 -32.63
CA ARG A 213 -24.35 0.62 -32.90
C ARG A 213 -24.47 -0.90 -32.72
N GLY A 214 -25.66 -1.42 -32.42
CA GLY A 214 -25.95 -2.85 -32.32
C GLY A 214 -25.51 -3.50 -31.01
N PHE A 215 -25.12 -2.73 -30.00
CA PHE A 215 -24.72 -3.27 -28.71
C PHE A 215 -25.92 -3.83 -27.93
N LYS A 216 -25.73 -4.98 -27.30
CA LYS A 216 -26.74 -5.68 -26.50
C LYS A 216 -26.26 -5.84 -25.06
N VAL A 217 -27.19 -6.07 -24.14
CA VAL A 217 -26.86 -6.38 -22.76
C VAL A 217 -26.05 -7.69 -22.67
N PRO A 218 -25.00 -7.76 -21.82
CA PRO A 218 -24.08 -8.90 -21.77
C PRO A 218 -24.68 -10.15 -21.10
N TYR A 219 -25.67 -9.98 -20.23
CA TYR A 219 -26.41 -11.08 -19.60
C TYR A 219 -27.83 -10.62 -19.23
N ALA A 220 -28.73 -11.58 -19.02
CA ALA A 220 -30.11 -11.30 -18.61
C ALA A 220 -30.15 -10.62 -17.24
N GLY A 221 -30.82 -9.47 -17.14
CA GLY A 221 -30.85 -8.68 -15.90
C GLY A 221 -29.68 -7.73 -15.73
N PHE A 222 -28.76 -7.60 -16.70
CA PHE A 222 -27.77 -6.52 -16.66
C PHE A 222 -28.47 -5.16 -16.58
N PRO A 223 -28.15 -4.30 -15.60
CA PRO A 223 -28.81 -3.02 -15.45
C PRO A 223 -28.44 -2.09 -16.60
N VAL A 224 -29.40 -1.77 -17.46
CA VAL A 224 -29.21 -0.91 -18.64
C VAL A 224 -28.79 0.53 -18.31
N GLY A 225 -28.85 0.91 -17.03
CA GLY A 225 -28.30 2.17 -16.57
C GLY A 225 -26.79 2.21 -16.37
N GLN A 226 -26.11 1.07 -16.49
CA GLN A 226 -24.66 1.00 -16.56
C GLN A 226 -24.15 1.49 -17.91
N THR A 227 -22.88 1.89 -17.95
CA THR A 227 -22.25 2.37 -19.18
C THR A 227 -21.92 1.24 -20.14
N LEU A 228 -21.80 1.56 -21.43
CA LEU A 228 -21.29 0.63 -22.43
C LEU A 228 -19.90 0.11 -22.06
N ALA A 229 -19.03 0.97 -21.50
CA ALA A 229 -17.72 0.56 -21.03
C ALA A 229 -17.79 -0.55 -19.97
N GLN A 230 -18.78 -0.53 -19.06
CA GLN A 230 -18.99 -1.62 -18.09
C GLN A 230 -19.48 -2.90 -18.77
N ALA A 231 -20.40 -2.79 -19.73
CA ALA A 231 -20.96 -3.93 -20.45
C ALA A 231 -19.93 -4.66 -21.32
N LEU A 232 -18.93 -3.95 -21.85
CA LEU A 232 -17.89 -4.53 -22.70
C LEU A 232 -16.72 -5.16 -21.94
N ARG A 233 -16.67 -5.04 -20.61
CA ARG A 233 -15.58 -5.62 -19.80
C ARG A 233 -15.47 -7.14 -19.99
N PRO A 234 -14.29 -7.75 -19.77
CA PRO A 234 -14.12 -9.21 -19.77
C PRO A 234 -15.10 -9.95 -18.85
N PHE A 235 -15.38 -9.35 -17.69
CA PHE A 235 -16.31 -9.82 -16.67
C PHE A 235 -17.31 -8.68 -16.34
N PRO A 236 -18.34 -8.47 -17.19
CA PRO A 236 -19.27 -7.34 -17.08
C PRO A 236 -20.14 -7.39 -15.82
N GLN A 237 -20.28 -8.55 -15.18
CA GLN A 237 -20.93 -8.74 -13.89
C GLN A 237 -20.11 -8.22 -12.71
N PHE A 238 -18.86 -7.81 -12.93
CA PHE A 238 -18.01 -7.24 -11.89
C PHE A 238 -17.77 -5.75 -12.11
N ALA A 239 -18.11 -4.95 -11.11
CA ALA A 239 -17.86 -3.53 -11.07
C ALA A 239 -17.06 -3.21 -9.81
N GLY A 240 -16.09 -2.31 -9.93
CA GLY A 240 -15.34 -1.88 -8.77
C GLY A 240 -16.19 -0.88 -7.97
N THR A 241 -16.13 -0.99 -6.65
CA THR A 241 -16.76 -0.03 -5.74
C THR A 241 -15.77 1.10 -5.47
N PRO A 242 -16.13 2.36 -5.79
CA PRO A 242 -15.33 3.50 -5.35
C PRO A 242 -15.26 3.50 -3.82
N SER A 243 -14.08 3.72 -3.26
CA SER A 243 -13.92 3.91 -1.81
C SER A 243 -12.99 5.09 -1.54
N ALA A 244 -13.14 5.72 -0.38
CA ALA A 244 -12.29 6.85 0.02
C ALA A 244 -10.77 6.51 0.02
N PHE A 245 -10.43 5.22 0.09
CA PHE A 245 -9.05 4.71 0.10
C PHE A 245 -8.60 4.09 -1.23
N ASN A 246 -9.48 3.98 -2.22
CA ASN A 246 -9.14 3.45 -3.54
C ASN A 246 -9.82 4.28 -4.65
N PRO A 247 -9.14 5.29 -5.21
CA PRO A 247 -9.68 6.15 -6.25
C PRO A 247 -9.82 5.44 -7.60
N SER A 248 -9.22 4.26 -7.79
CA SER A 248 -9.36 3.44 -8.99
C SER A 248 -10.14 2.16 -8.64
N PRO A 249 -11.47 2.12 -8.84
CA PRO A 249 -12.30 1.02 -8.39
C PRO A 249 -11.89 -0.30 -9.07
N VAL A 250 -11.29 -1.20 -8.30
CA VAL A 250 -10.88 -2.55 -8.75
C VAL A 250 -12.09 -3.47 -8.67
N SER A 251 -12.50 -4.03 -9.81
CA SER A 251 -13.67 -4.92 -9.87
C SER A 251 -13.37 -6.37 -9.49
N ILE A 252 -12.13 -6.83 -9.68
CA ILE A 252 -11.65 -8.15 -9.26
C ILE A 252 -10.38 -7.90 -8.43
N PRO A 253 -10.46 -7.97 -7.09
CA PRO A 253 -9.31 -7.73 -6.23
C PRO A 253 -8.19 -8.74 -6.49
N VAL A 254 -6.95 -8.27 -6.61
CA VAL A 254 -5.75 -9.08 -6.83
C VAL A 254 -4.96 -9.13 -5.54
N TYR A 255 -4.66 -10.34 -5.04
CA TYR A 255 -3.94 -10.51 -3.77
C TYR A 255 -2.57 -11.13 -3.99
N TRP A 256 -1.59 -10.59 -3.25
CA TRP A 256 -0.25 -11.15 -3.08
C TRP A 256 0.55 -11.40 -4.35
N ASN A 257 0.28 -10.66 -5.42
CA ASN A 257 1.00 -10.80 -6.69
C ASN A 257 2.43 -10.22 -6.58
N PRO A 258 3.49 -11.03 -6.75
CA PRO A 258 4.88 -10.59 -6.54
C PRO A 258 5.45 -9.85 -7.77
N MET A 259 4.81 -8.76 -8.19
CA MET A 259 5.14 -8.00 -9.41
C MET A 259 5.79 -6.64 -9.15
N GLY A 260 5.93 -6.22 -7.90
CA GLY A 260 6.52 -4.94 -7.53
C GLY A 260 8.04 -4.97 -7.50
N ASN A 261 8.65 -3.87 -7.91
CA ASN A 261 10.10 -3.67 -7.89
C ASN A 261 10.45 -2.33 -7.24
N THR A 262 11.59 -2.26 -6.56
CA THR A 262 12.11 -1.03 -5.95
C THR A 262 13.59 -0.84 -6.28
N TRP A 263 14.00 0.42 -6.40
CA TRP A 263 15.37 0.82 -6.66
C TRP A 263 15.76 1.92 -5.67
N TYR A 264 16.85 1.72 -4.95
CA TYR A 264 17.44 2.76 -4.11
C TYR A 264 18.93 2.87 -4.42
N ASP A 265 19.40 4.10 -4.54
CA ASP A 265 20.79 4.45 -4.74
C ASP A 265 21.13 5.62 -3.82
N ALA A 266 22.22 5.52 -3.06
CA ALA A 266 22.66 6.59 -2.18
C ALA A 266 24.17 6.73 -2.16
N LEU A 267 24.64 7.97 -2.24
CA LEU A 267 25.99 8.38 -1.90
C LEU A 267 25.98 8.96 -0.49
N GLN A 268 26.76 8.36 0.41
CA GLN A 268 26.92 8.75 1.80
C GLN A 268 28.36 9.21 2.03
N VAL A 269 28.49 10.40 2.62
CA VAL A 269 29.77 11.00 3.00
C VAL A 269 29.75 11.23 4.50
N LYS A 270 30.80 10.81 5.19
CA LYS A 270 31.03 11.12 6.60
C LYS A 270 32.43 11.67 6.77
N ALA A 271 32.54 12.82 7.43
CA ALA A 271 33.82 13.41 7.82
C ALA A 271 33.88 13.53 9.34
N THR A 272 34.96 13.07 9.95
CA THR A 272 35.21 13.18 11.38
C THR A 272 36.54 13.87 11.61
N GLN A 273 36.49 15.08 12.19
CA GLN A 273 37.65 15.88 12.56
C GLN A 273 37.80 15.88 14.09
N ARG A 274 39.00 15.58 14.58
CA ARG A 274 39.39 15.74 15.98
C ARG A 274 40.23 17.00 16.11
N PHE A 275 39.84 17.92 16.97
CA PHE A 275 40.63 19.12 17.27
C PHE A 275 41.48 18.91 18.53
N SER A 276 42.54 19.71 18.67
CA SER A 276 43.52 19.66 19.75
C SER A 276 42.93 19.87 21.15
N HIS A 277 41.85 20.63 21.28
CA HIS A 277 41.24 21.00 22.58
C HIS A 277 40.10 20.07 23.01
N GLY A 278 40.17 18.79 22.63
CA GLY A 278 39.16 17.81 23.01
C GLY A 278 37.81 18.03 22.32
N LEU A 279 37.77 18.66 21.15
CA LEU A 279 36.53 18.79 20.37
C LEU A 279 36.52 17.77 19.23
N THR A 280 35.42 17.07 19.03
CA THR A 280 35.21 16.22 17.85
C THR A 280 34.04 16.76 17.03
N PHE A 281 34.30 16.99 15.75
CA PHE A 281 33.30 17.42 14.79
C PHE A 281 33.01 16.29 13.81
N THR A 282 31.74 15.95 13.65
CA THR A 282 31.29 14.94 12.70
C THR A 282 30.26 15.57 11.76
N SER A 283 30.49 15.45 10.45
CA SER A 283 29.54 15.82 9.42
C SER A 283 29.15 14.58 8.63
N THR A 284 27.86 14.39 8.39
CA THR A 284 27.33 13.32 7.55
C THR A 284 26.41 13.93 6.51
N PHE A 285 26.56 13.50 5.26
CA PHE A 285 25.73 13.92 4.14
C PHE A 285 25.32 12.70 3.32
N SER A 286 24.07 12.66 2.88
CA SER A 286 23.54 11.60 2.02
C SER A 286 22.78 12.23 0.85
N TRP A 287 23.19 11.86 -0.36
CA TRP A 287 22.47 12.14 -1.60
C TRP A 287 21.86 10.82 -2.08
N SER A 288 20.53 10.74 -2.19
CA SER A 288 19.87 9.49 -2.55
C SER A 288 18.77 9.64 -3.58
N LYS A 289 18.38 8.52 -4.18
CA LYS A 289 17.25 8.41 -5.09
C LYS A 289 16.54 7.08 -4.87
N ALA A 290 15.24 7.15 -4.58
CA ALA A 290 14.34 6.02 -4.43
C ALA A 290 13.31 6.02 -5.57
N LEU A 291 13.20 4.89 -6.27
CA LEU A 291 12.20 4.65 -7.31
C LEU A 291 11.40 3.39 -6.96
N ALA A 292 10.16 3.36 -7.39
CA ALA A 292 9.29 2.22 -7.20
C ALA A 292 8.45 1.91 -8.44
N LEU A 293 7.96 0.67 -8.51
CA LEU A 293 7.06 0.19 -9.54
C LEU A 293 6.02 -0.73 -8.87
N GLY A 294 4.76 -0.31 -8.92
CA GLY A 294 3.61 -1.09 -8.44
C GLY A 294 3.51 -1.27 -6.92
N THR A 295 4.47 -0.77 -6.15
CA THR A 295 4.53 -0.89 -4.69
C THR A 295 5.08 0.40 -4.11
N GLU A 296 4.52 0.90 -3.01
CA GLU A 296 5.02 2.11 -2.33
C GLU A 296 4.93 1.98 -0.83
N ILE A 297 3.75 1.61 -0.32
CA ILE A 297 3.48 1.59 1.11
C ILE A 297 3.32 0.15 1.58
N GLY A 298 4.34 -0.37 2.27
CA GLY A 298 4.26 -1.62 3.02
C GLY A 298 3.53 -2.76 2.28
N GLU A 299 2.94 -3.66 3.05
CA GLU A 299 2.04 -4.68 2.49
C GLU A 299 0.75 -3.99 2.02
N PRO A 300 0.43 -4.00 0.71
CA PRO A 300 -0.82 -3.41 0.23
C PRO A 300 -2.00 -4.18 0.82
N ASN A 301 -2.97 -3.46 1.38
CA ASN A 301 -4.21 -4.11 1.79
C ASN A 301 -4.86 -4.79 0.57
N PRO A 302 -5.23 -6.08 0.66
CA PRO A 302 -6.31 -6.71 -0.08
C PRO A 302 -7.38 -5.76 -0.65
N GLY A 303 -7.41 -5.57 -1.97
CA GLY A 303 -8.39 -4.70 -2.67
C GLY A 303 -8.03 -3.21 -2.74
N SER A 304 -6.86 -2.81 -2.23
CA SER A 304 -6.24 -1.52 -2.45
C SER A 304 -5.18 -1.61 -3.55
N THR A 305 -4.89 -0.50 -4.22
CA THR A 305 -3.74 -0.36 -5.11
C THR A 305 -2.40 -0.27 -4.35
N GLY A 306 -2.40 -0.36 -3.01
CA GLY A 306 -1.21 -0.11 -2.20
C GLY A 306 -0.74 1.34 -2.29
N ASN A 307 -1.62 2.25 -2.73
CA ASN A 307 -1.31 3.61 -3.17
C ASN A 307 -0.17 3.68 -4.20
N ALA A 308 0.06 2.58 -4.93
CA ALA A 308 0.95 2.60 -6.06
C ALA A 308 0.34 3.47 -7.15
N VAL A 309 1.19 4.32 -7.74
CA VAL A 309 0.82 5.12 -8.90
C VAL A 309 1.03 4.26 -10.13
N PHE A 310 0.02 4.19 -10.99
CA PHE A 310 0.14 3.54 -12.28
C PHE A 310 -0.55 4.41 -13.34
N ASN A 311 0.02 4.41 -14.53
CA ASN A 311 -0.50 5.09 -15.71
C ASN A 311 -1.19 4.09 -16.63
N ASN A 312 -0.52 2.98 -16.94
CA ASN A 312 -1.02 1.96 -17.84
C ASN A 312 -0.73 0.56 -17.29
N VAL A 313 -1.77 -0.14 -16.81
CA VAL A 313 -1.65 -1.52 -16.29
C VAL A 313 -1.18 -2.53 -17.35
N PHE A 314 -1.33 -2.22 -18.64
CA PHE A 314 -0.90 -3.08 -19.75
C PHE A 314 0.55 -2.81 -20.19
N ASP A 315 1.09 -1.64 -19.87
CA ASP A 315 2.52 -1.35 -20.02
C ASP A 315 3.16 -1.16 -18.64
N ARG A 316 3.64 -2.28 -18.08
CA ARG A 316 4.25 -2.31 -16.76
C ARG A 316 5.41 -1.33 -16.61
N ASN A 317 6.27 -1.21 -17.62
CA ASN A 317 7.49 -0.42 -17.53
C ASN A 317 7.21 1.08 -17.49
N SER A 318 6.08 1.50 -18.06
CA SER A 318 5.60 2.90 -17.96
C SER A 318 5.21 3.32 -16.53
N ASN A 319 5.00 2.37 -15.61
CA ASN A 319 4.55 2.62 -14.24
C ASN A 319 5.68 2.77 -13.23
N LYS A 320 6.91 3.05 -13.68
CA LYS A 320 8.04 3.35 -12.78
C LYS A 320 8.01 4.83 -12.39
N TYR A 321 8.06 5.13 -11.10
CA TYR A 321 7.98 6.51 -10.60
C TYR A 321 8.94 6.76 -9.42
N ILE A 322 9.13 8.04 -9.07
CA ILE A 322 9.91 8.45 -7.90
C ILE A 322 9.12 8.12 -6.64
N SER A 323 9.77 7.45 -5.70
CA SER A 323 9.11 7.04 -4.47
C SER A 323 8.67 8.24 -3.65
N ARG A 324 7.53 8.15 -2.96
CA ARG A 324 7.11 9.23 -2.05
C ARG A 324 8.00 9.33 -0.80
N TYR A 325 8.78 8.28 -0.54
CA TYR A 325 9.77 8.21 0.52
C TYR A 325 11.15 8.69 0.09
N ASP A 326 11.29 9.15 -1.15
CA ASP A 326 12.54 9.70 -1.65
C ASP A 326 12.95 10.92 -0.81
N GLN A 327 14.14 10.85 -0.24
CA GLN A 327 14.79 11.97 0.42
C GLN A 327 16.07 12.28 -0.33
N PRO A 328 16.00 13.18 -1.32
CA PRO A 328 17.13 13.37 -2.22
C PRO A 328 18.36 13.90 -1.49
N TRP A 329 18.18 14.74 -0.47
CA TRP A 329 19.30 15.32 0.29
C TRP A 329 19.00 15.22 1.78
N SER A 330 19.92 14.65 2.55
CA SER A 330 19.88 14.73 4.01
C SER A 330 21.29 14.97 4.55
N GLY A 331 21.38 15.79 5.61
CA GLY A 331 22.65 16.17 6.19
C GLY A 331 22.52 16.36 7.69
N ARG A 332 23.58 16.06 8.42
CA ARG A 332 23.68 16.30 9.85
C ARG A 332 25.09 16.72 10.21
N ILE A 333 25.19 17.66 11.14
CA ILE A 333 26.43 18.08 11.74
C ILE A 333 26.30 17.91 13.25
N GLU A 334 27.31 17.30 13.86
CA GLU A 334 27.41 17.07 15.29
C GLU A 334 28.76 17.55 15.81
N CYS A 335 28.74 18.22 16.96
CA CYS A 335 29.93 18.70 17.63
C CYS A 335 29.90 18.19 19.08
N CYS A 336 30.90 17.40 19.46
CA CYS A 336 30.95 16.74 20.75
C CYS A 336 32.23 17.13 21.49
N PRO A 337 32.15 17.79 22.66
CA PRO A 337 33.29 17.99 23.53
C PRO A 337 33.68 16.70 24.25
N ARG A 338 34.97 16.49 24.44
CA ARG A 338 35.55 15.35 25.14
C ARG A 338 35.42 15.62 26.63
N CYS A 339 34.48 14.96 27.30
CA CYS A 339 34.38 14.99 28.75
C CYS A 339 35.58 14.23 29.34
N SER A 340 36.59 14.97 29.83
CA SER A 340 37.68 14.41 30.62
C SER A 340 37.17 14.11 32.03
N ALA A 341 36.71 12.89 32.27
CA ALA A 341 36.41 12.43 33.63
C ALA A 341 37.72 12.11 34.37
N THR A 342 38.39 13.12 34.89
CA THR A 342 39.41 12.98 35.94
C THR A 342 38.91 13.72 37.18
N GLY A 343 38.29 12.96 38.10
CA GLY A 343 37.72 13.47 39.36
C GLY A 343 36.22 13.15 39.52
N ARG A 344 35.72 13.12 40.77
CA ARG A 344 34.38 12.68 41.26
C ARG A 344 33.12 13.31 40.61
N LEU A 345 33.20 13.91 39.43
CA LEU A 345 32.12 14.57 38.69
C LEU A 345 31.70 13.82 37.41
N ALA A 346 31.75 12.49 37.41
CA ALA A 346 31.28 11.66 36.29
C ALA A 346 29.75 11.69 36.08
N ALA A 347 28.97 12.36 36.94
CA ALA A 347 27.51 12.29 36.93
C ALA A 347 26.78 13.33 36.04
N LEU A 348 27.49 14.26 35.39
CA LEU A 348 26.85 15.40 34.70
C LEU A 348 27.00 15.45 33.17
N CYS A 349 27.75 14.53 32.55
CA CYS A 349 27.91 14.50 31.08
C CYS A 349 26.86 13.61 30.38
N SER A 350 25.69 13.42 31.00
CA SER A 350 24.51 12.80 30.40
C SER A 350 23.29 13.70 30.63
N MET A 351 23.31 14.91 30.05
CA MET A 351 22.10 15.71 29.90
C MET A 351 22.07 16.47 28.58
N ARG A 352 21.07 16.12 27.76
CA ARG A 352 20.36 16.93 26.77
C ARG A 352 21.08 17.25 25.46
N ALA A 353 20.99 16.31 24.54
CA ALA A 353 20.60 16.60 23.17
C ALA A 353 19.19 16.03 22.89
N VAL A 354 18.18 16.54 23.62
CA VAL A 354 16.77 16.41 23.23
C VAL A 354 16.09 17.76 23.41
N SER A 355 15.51 18.20 22.31
CA SER A 355 14.65 19.33 22.07
C SER A 355 13.70 19.73 23.21
N ARG A 356 13.55 21.06 23.38
CA ARG A 356 12.41 21.81 23.94
C ARG A 356 11.52 21.09 24.97
N CYS A 357 11.64 21.49 26.24
CA CYS A 357 10.52 21.50 27.18
C CYS A 357 10.62 22.73 28.10
N ARG A 358 9.60 23.60 28.05
CA ARG A 358 9.35 24.66 29.04
C ARG A 358 9.06 24.01 30.39
N CYS A 359 9.73 24.43 31.46
CA CYS A 359 9.31 24.19 32.83
C CYS A 359 8.60 25.43 33.37
N ARG A 360 7.36 25.26 33.85
CA ARG A 360 6.66 26.20 34.74
C ARG A 360 6.68 25.57 36.14
N MET A 361 7.16 26.31 37.15
CA MET A 361 7.21 25.85 38.54
C MET A 361 5.81 25.81 39.18
N GLY A 362 5.55 24.81 40.03
CA GLY A 362 4.39 24.69 40.92
C GLY A 362 4.55 23.51 41.90
N ARG A 363 4.23 23.74 43.18
CA ARG A 363 4.54 23.01 44.44
C ARG A 363 3.95 21.57 44.60
N PRO A 364 4.39 20.79 45.63
CA PRO A 364 4.11 19.34 45.76
C PRO A 364 2.95 19.00 46.70
N VAL A 365 2.20 17.91 46.42
CA VAL A 365 1.33 17.22 47.40
C VAL A 365 1.26 15.69 47.12
N SER A 366 1.80 14.92 48.07
CA SER A 366 1.38 13.61 48.65
C SER A 366 0.60 12.53 47.86
N ASN A 367 1.20 11.32 47.82
CA ASN A 367 0.66 9.95 47.93
C ASN A 367 -0.63 9.53 47.16
N ARG A 368 -0.51 8.61 46.18
CA ARG A 368 -0.94 7.20 46.27
C ARG A 368 -0.86 6.44 44.92
N ILE A 369 -0.33 5.21 45.02
CA ILE A 369 -0.66 3.96 44.30
C ILE A 369 -0.22 3.83 42.82
N CYS A 370 0.74 2.91 42.63
CA CYS A 370 1.11 2.32 41.34
C CYS A 370 0.01 1.39 40.81
N SER A 371 -0.34 1.52 39.53
CA SER A 371 -0.72 0.39 38.68
C SER A 371 -0.22 0.62 37.26
N ARG A 372 0.44 -0.40 36.69
CA ARG A 372 1.08 -0.38 35.36
C ARG A 372 0.08 -0.88 34.31
N ALA A 373 -0.18 -0.07 33.28
CA ALA A 373 -0.63 -0.52 31.96
C ALA A 373 -0.29 0.56 30.91
N PRO A 374 0.50 0.29 29.86
CA PRO A 374 0.71 1.26 28.79
C PRO A 374 -0.44 1.22 27.78
N VAL A 375 -1.18 2.33 27.70
CA VAL A 375 -2.10 2.64 26.60
C VAL A 375 -1.27 3.14 25.41
N LEU A 376 -1.37 2.44 24.28
CA LEU A 376 -0.70 2.78 23.02
C LEU A 376 -1.51 3.87 22.30
N LEU A 377 -1.06 5.13 22.35
CA LEU A 377 -1.63 6.22 21.53
C LEU A 377 -0.96 6.23 20.15
N THR A 378 -1.71 5.82 19.13
CA THR A 378 -1.33 5.92 17.71
C THR A 378 -1.52 7.34 17.19
N ALA A 379 -0.45 7.96 16.69
CA ALA A 379 -0.51 9.26 16.01
C ALA A 379 -0.87 9.08 14.52
N PHE A 380 -1.96 9.70 14.07
CA PHE A 380 -2.33 9.82 12.66
C PHE A 380 -1.55 10.99 11.99
N PRO A 381 -1.23 10.91 10.68
CA PRO A 381 -0.55 11.98 9.97
C PRO A 381 -1.52 13.10 9.57
N ALA A 382 -1.02 14.34 9.62
CA ALA A 382 -1.75 15.58 9.33
C ALA A 382 -2.03 15.80 7.83
N SER A 383 -3.23 16.28 7.52
CA SER A 383 -3.65 16.79 6.20
C SER A 383 -3.27 18.28 6.01
N PRO A 384 -3.18 18.79 4.76
CA PRO A 384 -2.54 20.08 4.47
C PRO A 384 -3.44 21.30 4.73
N CYS A 385 -2.83 22.39 5.21
CA CYS A 385 -3.46 23.68 5.46
C CYS A 385 -3.93 24.37 4.16
N ILE A 386 -5.22 24.71 4.11
CA ILE A 386 -5.80 25.71 3.22
C ILE A 386 -5.76 27.06 3.93
N ARG A 387 -5.35 28.12 3.20
CA ARG A 387 -5.37 29.52 3.64
C ARG A 387 -6.79 29.97 3.99
N SER A 388 -7.00 30.49 5.19
CA SER A 388 -8.06 31.45 5.47
C SER A 388 -7.52 32.58 6.34
N ILE A 389 -7.61 33.80 5.81
CA ILE A 389 -7.33 35.06 6.51
C ILE A 389 -8.39 35.23 7.60
N SER A 390 -7.98 35.44 8.85
CA SER A 390 -8.87 35.87 9.93
C SER A 390 -8.14 36.86 10.84
N THR A 391 -8.72 38.05 10.92
CA THR A 391 -8.36 39.23 11.70
C THR A 391 -8.45 38.97 13.19
N ALA A 392 -7.44 39.44 13.94
CA ALA A 392 -7.38 39.34 15.39
C ALA A 392 -8.24 40.43 16.06
N THR A 393 -9.12 40.03 16.97
CA THR A 393 -9.75 40.94 17.94
C THR A 393 -9.68 40.30 19.32
N ALA A 394 -9.03 40.98 20.26
CA ALA A 394 -8.90 40.55 21.65
C ALA A 394 -10.13 41.00 22.46
N THR A 395 -10.67 40.12 23.32
CA THR A 395 -11.67 40.52 24.31
C THR A 395 -11.35 39.85 25.64
N ILE A 396 -11.12 40.70 26.66
CA ILE A 396 -10.92 40.34 28.06
C ILE A 396 -12.31 40.24 28.70
N GLN A 397 -12.62 39.14 29.38
CA GLN A 397 -13.77 39.07 30.27
C GLN A 397 -13.38 38.50 31.63
N THR A 398 -13.63 39.32 32.65
CA THR A 398 -13.46 39.12 34.08
C THR A 398 -14.54 38.18 34.62
N ARG A 399 -14.18 37.20 35.45
CA ARG A 399 -15.12 36.42 36.26
C ARG A 399 -15.33 37.10 37.62
N ARG A 400 -16.59 37.44 37.94
CA ARG A 400 -17.10 37.62 39.29
C ARG A 400 -17.94 36.42 39.68
N SER A 401 -17.85 36.07 40.96
CA SER A 401 -18.45 34.94 41.67
C SER A 401 -19.96 35.05 41.85
N CYS A 402 -20.64 33.90 41.84
CA CYS A 402 -21.58 33.43 42.86
C CYS A 402 -21.47 31.90 42.91
#